data_AF-A0AAV3NWE2-F1
#
_entry.id   AF-A0AAV3NWE2-F1
#
_cell.length_a   1.000
_cell.length_b   1.000
_cell.length_c   1.000
_cell.angle_alpha   90.00
_cell.angle_beta   90.00
_cell.angle_gamma   90.00
#
_symmetry.space_group_name_H-M   'P 1'
#
loop_
_entity.id
_entity.type
_entity.pdbx_description
1 polymer ?
#
loop_
_entity_poly.entity_id
_entity_poly.type
_entity_poly.pdbx_seq_one_letter_code
_entity_poly.pdbx_strand_id
1 'polypeptide(L)'
;MIMEAIDALGQQGGSNKLSISKFIESKYEPLPAGHANLLTAHLNRLKDIGELVFLKYNYQRPAPNAPLRRGRGRPPKQKSSMPEGVVPAGTRPRGRPRKDANGPSAPKKVKAVDDPSGEAPTVSKTGRPRGRPRKATPQAAVEAS
;
A
#
# COMPACT_ATOMS: atom_id res chain seq x y z
N MET A 1 -8.67 17.83 12.71
CA MET A 1 -8.57 17.10 13.99
C MET A 1 -7.14 17.06 14.51
N ILE A 2 -6.20 16.29 13.93
CA ILE A 2 -4.84 16.18 14.49
C ILE A 2 -4.06 17.50 14.43
N MET A 3 -4.12 18.23 13.31
CA MET A 3 -3.41 19.52 13.18
C MET A 3 -3.87 20.53 14.23
N GLU A 4 -5.19 20.61 14.43
CA GLU A 4 -5.80 21.48 15.43
C GLU A 4 -5.41 21.06 16.86
N ALA A 5 -5.28 19.76 17.12
CA ALA A 5 -4.79 19.26 18.39
C ALA A 5 -3.33 19.68 18.66
N ILE A 6 -2.48 19.63 17.65
CA ILE A 6 -1.08 20.06 17.76
C ILE A 6 -1.02 21.58 17.99
N ASP A 7 -1.84 22.36 17.29
CA ASP A 7 -1.90 23.82 17.46
C ASP A 7 -2.39 24.22 18.85
N ALA A 8 -3.43 23.56 19.33
CA ALA A 8 -4.01 23.84 20.64
C ALA A 8 -3.08 23.41 21.79
N LEU A 9 -2.31 22.35 21.62
CA LEU A 9 -1.31 21.92 22.61
C LEU A 9 -0.07 22.82 22.59
N GLY A 10 0.29 23.43 21.46
CA GLY A 10 1.30 24.50 21.37
C GLY A 10 2.70 24.13 21.92
N GLN A 11 3.01 22.84 22.03
CA GLN A 11 4.23 22.37 22.68
C GLN A 11 5.46 22.60 21.78
N GLN A 12 6.48 23.27 22.30
CA GLN A 12 7.67 23.69 21.53
C GLN A 12 8.45 22.53 20.90
N GLY A 13 8.34 21.31 21.45
CA GLY A 13 8.94 20.08 20.91
C GLY A 13 7.96 19.14 20.20
N GLY A 14 6.76 19.62 19.87
CA GLY A 14 5.66 18.81 19.37
C GLY A 14 4.87 18.10 20.47
N SER A 15 3.85 17.36 20.05
CA SER A 15 2.93 16.64 20.92
C SER A 15 3.08 15.13 20.78
N ASN A 16 3.03 14.42 21.90
CA ASN A 16 3.07 12.98 21.90
C ASN A 16 1.70 12.38 21.48
N LYS A 17 1.68 11.09 21.13
CA LYS A 17 0.45 10.42 20.70
C LYS A 17 -0.65 10.46 21.78
N LEU A 18 -0.28 10.35 23.06
CA LEU A 18 -1.21 10.30 24.18
C LEU A 18 -1.88 11.65 24.43
N SER A 19 -1.13 12.75 24.35
CA SER A 19 -1.65 14.11 24.52
C SER A 19 -2.60 14.47 23.39
N ILE A 20 -2.27 14.08 22.15
CA ILE A 20 -3.17 14.24 21.01
C ILE A 20 -4.44 13.40 21.20
N SER A 21 -4.34 12.15 21.67
CA SER A 21 -5.52 11.30 21.93
C SER A 21 -6.45 11.92 22.97
N LYS A 22 -5.88 12.34 24.11
CA LYS A 22 -6.63 12.98 25.20
C LYS A 22 -7.32 14.26 24.75
N PHE A 23 -6.62 15.11 24.00
CA PHE A 23 -7.19 16.35 23.47
C PHE A 23 -8.36 16.08 22.54
N ILE A 24 -8.24 15.07 21.69
CA ILE A 24 -9.28 14.69 20.75
C ILE A 24 -10.50 14.13 21.49
N GLU A 25 -10.29 13.25 22.45
CA GLU A 25 -11.35 12.68 23.30
C GLU A 25 -12.10 13.76 24.08
N SER A 26 -11.41 14.78 24.57
CA SER A 26 -12.06 15.86 25.34
C SER A 26 -12.77 16.89 24.46
N LYS A 27 -12.29 17.12 23.23
CA LYS A 27 -12.81 18.21 22.38
C LYS A 27 -13.90 17.77 21.41
N TYR A 28 -13.83 16.52 20.94
CA TYR A 28 -14.78 16.00 19.97
C TYR A 28 -15.47 14.82 20.63
N GLU A 29 -16.74 14.93 21.00
CA GLU A 29 -17.58 13.76 21.31
C GLU A 29 -18.79 13.80 20.39
N PRO A 30 -19.25 12.67 19.80
CA PRO A 30 -18.84 11.27 20.01
C PRO A 30 -17.68 10.79 19.11
N LEU A 31 -16.82 9.92 19.65
CA LEU A 31 -15.72 9.26 18.90
C LEU A 31 -16.08 7.85 18.44
N PRO A 32 -15.58 7.40 17.27
CA PRO A 32 -15.73 6.02 16.85
C PRO A 32 -14.95 5.05 17.76
N ALA A 33 -15.51 3.85 17.92
CA ALA A 33 -14.82 2.74 18.59
C ALA A 33 -13.48 2.45 17.88
N GLY A 34 -12.37 2.45 18.62
CA GLY A 34 -11.04 2.26 18.06
C GLY A 34 -10.35 3.54 17.56
N HIS A 35 -10.78 4.72 18.02
CA HIS A 35 -10.11 6.00 17.73
C HIS A 35 -8.58 5.94 17.87
N ALA A 36 -8.04 5.28 18.91
CA ALA A 36 -6.60 5.16 19.11
C ALA A 36 -5.84 4.53 17.91
N ASN A 37 -6.46 3.56 17.23
CA ASN A 37 -5.89 2.91 16.05
C ASN A 37 -5.96 3.83 14.84
N LEU A 38 -7.11 4.48 14.63
CA LEU A 38 -7.31 5.47 13.55
C LEU A 38 -6.35 6.65 13.69
N LEU A 39 -6.15 7.14 14.91
CA LEU A 39 -5.18 8.18 15.23
C LEU A 39 -3.77 7.76 14.79
N THR A 40 -3.38 6.53 15.11
CA THR A 40 -2.06 5.99 14.73
C THR A 40 -1.89 5.93 13.21
N ALA A 41 -2.89 5.41 12.51
CA ALA A 41 -2.87 5.32 11.05
C ALA A 41 -2.78 6.72 10.42
N HIS A 42 -3.53 7.69 10.95
CA HIS A 42 -3.53 9.05 10.42
C HIS A 42 -2.22 9.79 10.70
N LEU A 43 -1.65 9.66 11.91
CA LEU A 43 -0.33 10.21 12.23
C LEU A 43 0.77 9.67 11.31
N ASN A 44 0.77 8.35 11.05
CA ASN A 44 1.72 7.74 10.12
C ASN A 44 1.54 8.28 8.69
N ARG A 45 0.29 8.37 8.22
CA ARG A 45 -0.01 8.92 6.90
C ARG A 45 0.48 10.38 6.77
N LEU A 46 0.22 11.23 7.76
CA LEU A 46 0.65 12.63 7.74
C LEU A 46 2.18 12.75 7.79
N LYS A 47 2.85 11.89 8.56
CA LYS A 47 4.31 11.78 8.57
C LYS A 47 4.87 11.36 7.21
N ASP A 48 4.21 10.43 6.52
CA ASP A 48 4.64 9.91 5.22
C ASP A 48 4.39 10.91 4.09
N ILE A 49 3.31 11.68 4.15
CA ILE A 49 3.03 12.81 3.25
C ILE A 49 4.02 13.95 3.50
N GLY A 50 4.59 14.03 4.71
CA GLY A 50 5.49 15.11 5.12
C GLY A 50 4.75 16.32 5.65
N GLU A 51 3.49 16.17 6.05
CA GLU A 51 2.69 17.18 6.76
C GLU A 51 2.98 17.19 8.26
N LEU A 52 3.58 16.13 8.80
CA LEU A 52 4.09 16.08 10.17
C LEU A 52 5.53 15.60 10.20
N VAL A 53 6.30 16.11 11.16
CA VAL A 53 7.63 15.61 11.49
C VAL A 53 7.54 14.85 12.80
N PHE A 54 8.13 13.66 12.82
CA PHE A 54 8.24 12.84 14.02
C PHE A 54 9.67 12.91 14.57
N LEU A 55 9.87 13.56 15.71
CA LEU A 55 11.16 13.72 16.39
C LEU A 55 11.08 13.14 17.78
N LYS A 56 11.97 12.19 18.12
CA LYS A 56 12.17 11.66 19.49
C LYS A 56 10.84 11.51 20.25
N TYR A 57 9.87 10.84 19.63
CA TYR A 57 8.51 10.51 20.14
C TYR A 57 7.41 11.57 20.00
N ASN A 58 7.71 12.76 19.50
CA ASN A 58 6.73 13.84 19.34
C ASN A 58 6.40 14.09 17.87
N TYR A 59 5.14 14.44 17.61
CA TYR A 59 4.63 14.89 16.33
C TYR A 59 4.52 16.41 16.33
N GLN A 60 5.09 17.05 15.32
CA GLN A 60 5.05 18.50 15.17
C GLN A 60 4.83 18.90 13.72
N ARG A 61 4.37 20.13 13.51
CA ARG A 61 4.31 20.70 12.18
C ARG A 61 5.72 20.80 11.57
N PRO A 62 5.85 20.52 10.26
CA PRO A 62 7.07 20.79 9.54
C PRO A 62 7.31 22.30 9.55
N ALA A 63 8.57 22.69 9.71
CA ALA A 63 8.94 24.09 9.54
C ALA A 63 8.47 24.55 8.14
N PRO A 64 8.00 25.79 7.99
CA PRO A 64 7.53 26.32 6.70
C PRO A 64 8.62 26.30 5.61
N ASN A 65 9.89 26.15 6.01
CA ASN A 65 11.04 26.05 5.11
C ASN A 65 11.60 24.62 4.99
N ALA A 66 10.90 23.60 5.50
CA ALA A 66 11.36 22.22 5.43
C ALA A 66 11.10 21.63 4.04
N PRO A 67 12.10 21.01 3.39
CA PRO A 67 11.88 20.33 2.12
C PRO A 67 10.90 19.18 2.30
N LEU A 68 9.82 19.18 1.50
CA LEU A 68 8.86 18.08 1.44
C LEU A 68 9.60 16.76 1.24
N ARG A 69 9.42 15.79 2.15
CA ARG A 69 10.08 14.48 2.08
C ARG A 69 9.48 13.67 0.93
N ARG A 70 9.91 13.96 -0.29
CA ARG A 70 9.57 13.20 -1.50
C ARG A 70 10.15 11.79 -1.35
N GLY A 71 9.31 10.77 -1.55
CA GLY A 71 9.74 9.37 -1.52
C GLY A 71 10.88 9.11 -2.51
N ARG A 72 11.75 8.15 -2.19
CA ARG A 72 12.82 7.73 -3.10
C ARG A 72 12.23 7.28 -4.45
N GLY A 73 12.68 7.91 -5.53
CA GLY A 73 12.72 7.34 -6.89
C GLY A 73 11.57 7.65 -7.85
N ARG A 74 10.46 8.33 -7.47
CA ARG A 74 9.37 8.60 -8.43
C ARG A 74 8.71 9.97 -8.24
N PRO A 75 8.66 10.83 -9.27
CA PRO A 75 7.81 12.01 -9.27
C PRO A 75 6.32 11.59 -9.27
N PRO A 76 5.46 12.08 -8.35
CA PRO A 76 4.03 12.05 -8.58
C PRO A 76 3.72 13.04 -9.71
N LYS A 77 3.43 12.50 -10.89
CA LYS A 77 3.08 13.29 -12.07
C LYS A 77 1.69 13.89 -11.90
N GLN A 78 1.58 15.21 -12.02
CA GLN A 78 0.29 15.91 -12.01
C GLN A 78 -0.59 15.37 -13.15
N LYS A 79 -1.85 15.00 -12.86
CA LYS A 79 -2.89 14.96 -13.90
C LYS A 79 -3.33 16.42 -14.09
N SER A 80 -2.89 17.03 -15.18
CA SER A 80 -3.56 18.22 -15.68
C SER A 80 -4.97 17.83 -16.11
N SER A 81 -5.98 18.52 -15.59
CA SER A 81 -7.29 18.61 -16.22
C SER A 81 -7.08 19.20 -17.61
N MET A 82 -7.01 18.36 -18.65
CA MET A 82 -7.05 18.86 -20.01
C MET A 82 -8.41 19.54 -20.25
N PRO A 83 -8.45 20.66 -20.98
CA PRO A 83 -9.72 21.23 -21.41
C PRO A 83 -10.45 20.23 -22.32
N GLU A 84 -11.76 20.08 -22.10
CA GLU A 84 -12.67 19.40 -23.03
C GLU A 84 -12.52 20.04 -24.41
N GLY A 85 -12.05 19.28 -25.40
CA GLY A 85 -11.99 19.77 -26.78
C GLY A 85 -10.93 19.17 -27.68
N VAL A 86 -10.00 18.33 -27.19
CA VAL A 86 -9.02 17.65 -28.05
C VAL A 86 -9.35 16.17 -28.12
N VAL A 87 -9.95 15.76 -29.23
CA VAL A 87 -10.08 14.35 -29.65
C VAL A 87 -8.70 13.67 -29.50
N PRO A 88 -8.54 12.66 -28.63
CA PRO A 88 -7.28 11.93 -28.59
C PRO A 88 -7.13 11.20 -29.93
N ALA A 89 -6.11 11.59 -30.71
CA ALA A 89 -5.70 10.87 -31.89
C ALA A 89 -5.54 9.39 -31.54
N GLY A 90 -6.29 8.55 -32.26
CA GLY A 90 -6.55 7.16 -31.90
C GLY A 90 -5.29 6.38 -31.52
N THR A 91 -5.40 5.58 -30.47
CA THR A 91 -4.42 4.56 -30.12
C THR A 91 -4.21 3.63 -31.33
N ARG A 92 -3.07 3.77 -32.01
CA ARG A 92 -2.65 2.82 -33.03
C ARG A 92 -2.47 1.47 -32.33
N PRO A 93 -3.24 0.41 -32.68
CA PRO A 93 -3.11 -0.87 -32.02
C PRO A 93 -1.69 -1.40 -32.28
N ARG A 94 -0.96 -1.69 -31.20
CA ARG A 94 0.37 -2.29 -31.29
C ARG A 94 0.25 -3.71 -31.83
N GLY A 95 0.78 -3.91 -33.04
CA GLY A 95 1.28 -5.21 -33.54
C GLY A 95 0.29 -6.36 -33.63
N ARG A 96 -1.02 -6.14 -33.46
CA ARG A 96 -2.05 -7.17 -33.65
C ARG A 96 -3.15 -6.61 -34.57
N PRO A 97 -3.54 -7.34 -35.62
CA PRO A 97 -4.75 -7.04 -36.37
C PRO A 97 -5.93 -6.93 -35.41
N ARG A 98 -6.80 -5.94 -35.62
CA ARG A 98 -8.04 -5.83 -34.85
C ARG A 98 -8.86 -7.09 -35.12
N LYS A 99 -9.33 -7.75 -34.06
CA LYS A 99 -10.25 -8.88 -34.19
C LYS A 99 -11.54 -8.34 -34.81
N ASP A 100 -11.93 -8.86 -35.97
CA ASP A 100 -13.14 -8.43 -36.67
C ASP A 100 -14.38 -8.63 -35.79
N ALA A 101 -15.19 -7.58 -35.68
CA ALA A 101 -16.45 -7.59 -34.92
C ALA A 101 -17.57 -8.39 -35.63
N ASN A 102 -17.25 -9.11 -36.71
CA ASN A 102 -18.21 -9.93 -37.46
C ASN A 102 -17.71 -11.37 -37.69
N GLY A 103 -16.87 -11.89 -36.80
CA GLY A 103 -16.48 -13.31 -36.79
C GLY A 103 -17.49 -14.17 -36.02
N PRO A 104 -17.75 -15.43 -36.45
CA PRO A 104 -18.80 -16.26 -35.84
C PRO A 104 -18.51 -16.53 -34.36
N SER A 105 -19.53 -16.30 -33.52
CA SER A 105 -19.54 -16.64 -32.10
C SER A 105 -19.17 -18.11 -31.90
N ALA A 106 -18.06 -18.37 -31.20
CA ALA A 106 -17.76 -19.72 -30.75
C ALA A 106 -18.80 -20.15 -29.70
N PRO A 107 -19.43 -21.33 -29.84
CA PRO A 107 -20.55 -21.72 -28.99
C PRO A 107 -20.09 -22.08 -27.58
N LYS A 108 -20.83 -21.55 -26.59
CA LYS A 108 -20.80 -21.98 -25.19
C LYS A 108 -21.11 -23.48 -25.13
N LYS A 109 -20.17 -24.30 -24.65
CA LYS A 109 -20.45 -25.69 -24.32
C LYS A 109 -20.76 -25.79 -22.83
N VAL A 110 -22.05 -25.81 -22.54
CA VAL A 110 -22.60 -26.31 -21.28
C VAL A 110 -22.45 -27.83 -21.27
N LYS A 111 -22.02 -28.40 -20.15
CA LYS A 111 -22.45 -29.74 -19.75
C LYS A 111 -22.50 -29.80 -18.22
N ALA A 112 -23.69 -30.16 -17.76
CA ALA A 112 -24.14 -30.24 -16.39
C ALA A 112 -23.50 -31.42 -15.63
N VAL A 113 -23.47 -31.21 -14.31
CA VAL A 113 -23.44 -32.09 -13.13
C VAL A 113 -23.52 -33.60 -13.37
N ASP A 114 -22.67 -34.38 -12.66
CA ASP A 114 -23.08 -35.47 -11.75
C ASP A 114 -21.85 -35.99 -10.95
N ASP A 115 -22.06 -36.23 -9.65
CA ASP A 115 -21.12 -36.50 -8.54
C ASP A 115 -20.93 -38.05 -8.34
N PRO A 116 -20.41 -38.54 -7.20
CA PRO A 116 -19.02 -38.72 -6.73
C PRO A 116 -18.52 -40.19 -6.83
N SER A 117 -17.21 -40.42 -6.72
CA SER A 117 -16.57 -41.57 -6.01
C SER A 117 -15.07 -41.65 -6.29
N GLY A 118 -14.27 -41.73 -5.22
CA GLY A 118 -13.10 -42.61 -5.16
C GLY A 118 -11.79 -42.16 -5.79
N GLU A 119 -10.77 -42.10 -4.92
CA GLU A 119 -9.33 -42.23 -5.20
C GLU A 119 -8.52 -41.03 -5.71
N ALA A 120 -7.54 -40.69 -4.88
CA ALA A 120 -6.50 -39.70 -5.12
C ALA A 120 -5.52 -40.16 -6.21
N PRO A 121 -4.99 -39.20 -7.01
CA PRO A 121 -3.67 -39.34 -7.58
C PRO A 121 -2.70 -38.38 -6.92
N THR A 122 -1.58 -38.97 -6.54
CA THR A 122 -0.40 -38.37 -5.97
C THR A 122 0.34 -37.50 -7.00
N VAL A 123 1.15 -36.57 -6.46
CA VAL A 123 2.29 -35.89 -7.11
C VAL A 123 1.97 -34.78 -8.13
N SER A 124 2.17 -33.53 -7.70
CA SER A 124 2.85 -32.49 -8.49
C SER A 124 3.25 -31.31 -7.59
N LYS A 125 4.26 -31.50 -6.73
CA LYS A 125 5.00 -30.39 -6.12
C LYS A 125 5.85 -29.73 -7.20
N THR A 126 5.35 -28.68 -7.86
CA THR A 126 6.15 -27.88 -8.80
C THR A 126 5.96 -26.38 -8.59
N GLY A 127 6.09 -25.93 -7.34
CA GLY A 127 6.46 -24.54 -7.03
C GLY A 127 7.97 -24.42 -6.90
N ARG A 128 8.67 -24.00 -7.97
CA ARG A 128 10.10 -23.66 -7.92
C ARG A 128 10.41 -22.76 -6.71
N PRO A 129 11.43 -23.05 -5.89
CA PRO A 129 11.77 -22.17 -4.77
C PRO A 129 12.19 -20.81 -5.32
N ARG A 130 11.55 -19.75 -4.82
CA ARG A 130 11.91 -18.37 -5.14
C ARG A 130 13.27 -18.05 -4.51
N GLY A 131 14.26 -17.74 -5.34
CA GLY A 131 15.49 -17.08 -4.92
C GLY A 131 16.75 -17.94 -4.86
N ARG A 132 17.85 -17.28 -4.53
CA ARG A 132 19.22 -17.80 -4.50
C ARG A 132 19.30 -19.01 -3.55
N PRO A 133 19.95 -20.12 -3.95
CA PRO A 133 20.09 -21.29 -3.09
C PRO A 133 20.81 -20.95 -1.78
N ARG A 134 20.44 -21.64 -0.69
CA ARG A 134 21.10 -21.48 0.62
C ARG A 134 22.57 -21.90 0.47
N LYS A 135 23.50 -21.11 1.01
CA LYS A 135 24.93 -21.44 1.02
C LYS A 135 25.15 -22.59 2.01
N ALA A 136 25.64 -23.74 1.53
CA ALA A 136 26.00 -24.87 2.37
C ALA A 136 27.24 -24.51 3.21
N THR A 137 27.14 -24.68 4.53
CA THR A 137 28.28 -24.69 5.45
C THR A 137 28.90 -26.10 5.42
N PRO A 138 30.22 -26.26 5.21
CA PRO A 138 30.85 -27.56 5.34
C PRO A 138 30.82 -27.99 6.82
N GLN A 139 30.31 -29.19 7.08
CA GLN A 139 30.49 -29.87 8.37
C GLN A 139 31.97 -30.20 8.51
N ALA A 140 32.60 -29.72 9.58
CA ALA A 140 33.97 -30.08 9.92
C ALA A 140 34.04 -31.60 10.16
N ALA A 141 35.04 -32.20 9.54
CA ALA A 141 35.31 -33.63 9.58
C ALA A 141 35.71 -34.10 10.98
N VAL A 142 35.39 -35.37 11.20
CA VAL A 142 35.70 -36.21 12.34
C VAL A 142 37.22 -36.45 12.42
N GLU A 143 37.82 -36.21 13.58
CA GLU A 143 39.09 -36.82 14.04
C GLU A 143 38.79 -37.25 15.49
N ALA A 144 38.63 -38.52 15.86
CA ALA A 144 39.55 -39.67 15.79
C ALA A 144 40.86 -39.43 16.56
N SER A 145 40.83 -39.66 17.88
CA SER A 145 41.88 -40.32 18.66
C SER A 145 41.32 -40.78 20.01
#